data_AF-A0AAN6WZU6-F1
#
_entry.id   AF-A0AAN6WZU6-F1
#
_cell.length_a   1.000
_cell.length_b   1.000
_cell.length_c   1.000
_cell.angle_alpha   90.00
_cell.angle_beta   90.00
_cell.angle_gamma   90.00
#
_symmetry.space_group_name_H-M   'P 1'
#
loop_
_entity.id
_entity.type
_entity.pdbx_description
1 polymer ?
#
loop_
_entity_poly.entity_id
_entity_poly.type
_entity_poly.pdbx_seq_one_letter_code
_entity_poly.pdbx_strand_id
1 'polypeptide(L)'
;MFARPSSLLPRIRNCCPQARSPAPLIALISAHRQSHSIESTPQARFLSTSPKMAAEIKPNSQKPEHKMKYFPDMTTALPSTSSEFRRVLWTGLYSQVVLMTVPVGGDIGEEIHTVDQILTFTSGTGLAQVGGEEQKVKAGDMVIVPTGTKHQFLNTGPTPLILYTVYSPAEHSATTVHKTKEEGDKEEEEGRDEPPVWSQRSKTENEEGGLVG
;
A
#
# COMPACT_ATOMS: atom_id res chain seq x y z
N MET A 1 -40.12 -18.73 -40.09
CA MET A 1 -40.21 -17.41 -40.76
C MET A 1 -39.99 -16.34 -39.72
N PHE A 2 -38.89 -15.59 -39.78
CA PHE A 2 -38.83 -14.14 -39.57
C PHE A 2 -37.42 -13.69 -39.95
N ALA A 3 -37.36 -12.85 -40.97
CA ALA A 3 -36.16 -12.38 -41.65
C ALA A 3 -35.50 -11.23 -40.88
N ARG A 4 -34.17 -11.13 -40.99
CA ARG A 4 -33.42 -9.87 -40.78
C ARG A 4 -33.69 -8.90 -41.93
N PRO A 5 -33.44 -7.60 -41.71
CA PRO A 5 -32.56 -6.94 -42.66
C PRO A 5 -31.48 -6.05 -42.04
N SER A 6 -30.42 -5.93 -42.85
CA SER A 6 -29.22 -5.11 -42.75
C SER A 6 -29.46 -3.66 -43.19
N SER A 7 -28.73 -2.70 -42.64
CA SER A 7 -28.32 -1.45 -43.32
C SER A 7 -27.16 -0.81 -42.54
N LEU A 8 -25.92 -0.79 -43.08
CA LEU A 8 -25.32 0.19 -43.99
C LEU A 8 -25.07 1.58 -43.36
N LEU A 9 -23.80 1.80 -43.00
CA LEU A 9 -23.15 3.09 -42.71
C LEU A 9 -23.19 4.02 -43.95
N PRO A 10 -22.92 5.32 -43.72
CA PRO A 10 -21.76 5.88 -44.44
C PRO A 10 -20.82 6.73 -43.57
N ARG A 11 -19.55 6.67 -43.98
CA ARG A 11 -18.41 7.49 -43.55
C ARG A 11 -18.60 8.93 -44.00
N ILE A 12 -18.18 9.90 -43.18
CA ILE A 12 -17.78 11.23 -43.64
C ILE A 12 -16.33 11.48 -43.22
N ARG A 13 -15.51 11.77 -44.24
CA ARG A 13 -14.10 12.17 -44.18
C ARG A 13 -14.00 13.70 -44.05
N ASN A 14 -12.77 14.14 -43.73
CA ASN A 14 -12.16 15.44 -44.06
C ASN A 14 -12.58 16.59 -43.11
N CYS A 15 -11.72 17.52 -42.68
CA CYS A 15 -10.38 17.90 -43.10
C CYS A 15 -9.68 18.63 -41.94
N CYS A 16 -8.38 18.39 -41.76
CA CYS A 16 -7.47 19.26 -41.04
C CYS A 16 -6.85 20.25 -42.05
N PRO A 17 -6.67 21.53 -41.71
CA PRO A 17 -5.61 22.32 -42.29
C PRO A 17 -4.58 22.70 -41.22
N GLN A 18 -3.36 22.23 -41.46
CA GLN A 18 -2.13 22.74 -40.85
C GLN A 18 -2.01 24.25 -41.10
N ALA A 19 -1.73 25.02 -40.05
CA ALA A 19 -1.26 26.40 -40.16
C ALA A 19 0.14 26.51 -39.57
N ARG A 20 1.04 27.06 -40.39
CA ARG A 20 2.49 27.08 -40.30
C ARG A 20 3.00 28.02 -39.20
N SER A 21 4.12 27.64 -38.59
CA SER A 21 5.03 28.53 -37.86
C SER A 21 5.76 29.48 -38.82
N PRO A 22 6.13 30.69 -38.37
CA PRO A 22 7.51 31.12 -38.60
C PRO A 22 8.15 31.76 -37.35
N ALA A 23 9.41 31.41 -37.13
CA ALA A 23 10.42 32.21 -36.42
C ALA A 23 11.56 32.50 -37.42
N PRO A 24 12.57 33.35 -37.12
CA PRO A 24 12.69 34.38 -36.09
C PRO A 24 13.05 35.77 -36.68
N LEU A 25 12.97 36.85 -35.90
CA LEU A 25 13.64 38.11 -36.23
C LEU A 25 14.71 38.42 -35.18
N ILE A 26 15.96 38.42 -35.65
CA ILE A 26 17.17 38.76 -34.90
C ILE A 26 17.19 40.28 -34.72
N ALA A 27 17.21 40.76 -33.47
CA ALA A 27 17.56 42.13 -33.14
C ALA A 27 18.73 42.09 -32.14
N LEU A 28 19.92 42.46 -32.65
CA LEU A 28 21.10 42.78 -31.85
C LEU A 28 20.86 44.09 -31.10
N ILE A 29 20.84 44.05 -29.77
CA ILE A 29 21.09 45.22 -28.93
C ILE A 29 22.13 44.84 -27.88
N SER A 30 23.24 45.55 -27.93
CA SER A 30 24.37 45.48 -27.03
C SER A 30 24.13 46.33 -25.78
N ALA A 31 24.81 45.94 -24.70
CA ALA A 31 25.19 46.73 -23.53
C ALA A 31 24.13 46.96 -22.42
N HIS A 32 24.31 46.28 -21.28
CA HIS A 32 25.06 46.82 -20.12
C HIS A 32 25.00 45.79 -18.98
N ARG A 33 26.15 45.23 -18.60
CA ARG A 33 26.28 44.29 -17.49
C ARG A 33 26.40 45.08 -16.19
N GLN A 34 25.30 45.24 -15.45
CA GLN A 34 25.37 45.62 -14.04
C GLN A 34 25.60 44.36 -13.21
N SER A 35 26.75 44.30 -12.54
CA SER A 35 27.10 43.24 -11.60
C SER A 35 26.33 43.45 -10.31
N HIS A 36 25.17 42.80 -10.17
CA HIS A 36 24.58 42.56 -8.86
C HIS A 36 25.19 41.31 -8.25
N SER A 37 25.89 41.49 -7.14
CA SER A 37 26.35 40.42 -6.24
C SER A 37 25.12 39.71 -5.67
N ILE A 38 24.83 38.52 -6.20
CA ILE A 38 23.89 37.59 -5.59
C ILE A 38 24.61 36.98 -4.39
N GLU A 39 24.22 37.35 -3.18
CA GLU A 39 24.60 36.63 -1.97
C GLU A 39 24.10 35.18 -2.10
N SER A 40 25.04 34.24 -2.09
CA SER A 40 24.74 32.82 -2.14
C SER A 40 24.09 32.38 -0.83
N THR A 41 22.79 32.11 -0.85
CA THR A 41 22.08 31.40 0.22
C THR A 41 22.83 30.09 0.52
N PRO A 42 23.04 29.71 1.80
CA PRO A 42 23.68 28.44 2.11
C PRO A 42 22.78 27.32 1.60
N GLN A 43 23.27 26.52 0.65
CA GLN A 43 22.64 25.26 0.32
C GLN A 43 22.63 24.42 1.59
N ALA A 44 21.44 24.27 2.19
CA ALA A 44 21.22 23.23 3.17
C ALA A 44 21.58 21.91 2.49
N ARG A 45 22.68 21.30 2.93
CA ARG A 45 23.02 19.92 2.59
C ARG A 45 21.87 19.06 3.10
N PHE A 46 20.93 18.75 2.21
CA PHE A 46 20.05 17.60 2.40
C PHE A 46 20.95 16.38 2.43
N LEU A 47 21.27 15.91 3.63
CA LEU A 47 21.81 14.59 3.84
C LEU A 47 20.74 13.63 3.32
N SER A 48 20.90 13.19 2.07
CA SER A 48 20.17 12.07 1.50
C SER A 48 20.64 10.81 2.22
N THR A 49 20.16 10.60 3.44
CA THR A 49 20.17 9.29 4.06
C THR A 49 19.04 8.50 3.43
N SER A 50 19.34 7.71 2.41
CA SER A 50 18.40 6.70 1.92
C SER A 50 18.04 5.77 3.09
N PRO A 51 16.78 5.71 3.53
CA PRO A 51 16.42 4.91 4.68
C PRO A 51 16.43 3.42 4.32
N LYS A 52 17.40 2.67 4.84
CA LYS A 52 17.41 1.18 4.92
C LYS A 52 16.33 0.66 5.90
N MET A 53 15.13 1.23 5.90
CA MET A 53 14.24 1.15 7.07
C MET A 53 13.41 -0.13 7.15
N ALA A 54 12.97 -0.76 6.06
CA ALA A 54 12.02 -1.88 6.18
C ALA A 54 12.66 -3.18 6.67
N ALA A 55 13.92 -3.43 6.31
CA ALA A 55 14.62 -4.66 6.67
C ALA A 55 14.93 -4.75 8.18
N GLU A 56 15.02 -3.63 8.90
CA GLU A 56 15.43 -3.58 10.31
C GLU A 56 14.25 -3.45 11.30
N ILE A 57 13.03 -3.26 10.82
CA ILE A 57 11.86 -3.24 11.71
C ILE A 57 11.61 -4.64 12.26
N LYS A 58 11.99 -4.83 13.52
CA LYS A 58 11.61 -6.01 14.29
C LYS A 58 10.25 -5.78 14.94
N PRO A 59 9.28 -6.68 14.74
CA PRO A 59 8.04 -6.63 15.49
C PRO A 59 8.28 -6.92 16.97
N ASN A 60 7.33 -6.53 17.81
CA ASN A 60 7.36 -6.87 19.23
C ASN A 60 6.95 -8.33 19.44
N SER A 61 7.74 -9.08 20.20
CA SER A 61 7.43 -10.45 20.60
C SER A 61 6.73 -10.56 21.96
N GLN A 62 6.57 -9.43 22.65
CA GLN A 62 5.94 -9.31 23.96
C GLN A 62 4.78 -8.33 23.89
N LYS A 63 3.95 -8.33 24.93
CA LYS A 63 2.85 -7.37 25.10
C LYS A 63 3.38 -5.93 24.95
N PRO A 64 2.62 -5.04 24.32
CA PRO A 64 3.05 -3.66 24.12
C PRO A 64 3.21 -2.94 25.46
N GLU A 65 4.28 -2.17 25.59
CA GLU A 65 4.40 -1.16 26.65
C GLU A 65 3.53 0.05 26.33
N HIS A 66 3.18 0.86 27.33
CA HIS A 66 2.52 2.16 27.13
C HIS A 66 3.50 3.22 26.60
N LYS A 67 4.11 2.95 25.43
CA LYS A 67 5.08 3.81 24.74
C LYS A 67 4.75 3.92 23.26
N MET A 68 5.12 5.06 22.67
CA MET A 68 4.94 5.30 21.25
C MET A 68 5.79 4.32 20.42
N LYS A 69 5.16 3.65 19.46
CA LYS A 69 5.85 3.02 18.34
C LYS A 69 5.78 3.97 17.14
N TYR A 70 6.94 4.43 16.67
CA TYR A 70 7.03 5.40 15.58
C TYR A 70 7.61 4.75 14.32
N PHE A 71 6.91 4.92 13.19
CA PHE A 71 7.33 4.45 11.87
C PHE A 71 7.44 5.66 10.93
N PRO A 72 8.63 6.26 10.76
CA PRO A 72 8.81 7.37 9.83
C PRO A 72 8.55 6.91 8.41
N ASP A 73 7.91 7.77 7.61
CA ASP A 73 7.70 7.56 6.17
C ASP A 73 7.05 6.20 5.83
N MET A 74 6.16 5.72 6.71
CA MET A 74 5.55 4.39 6.58
C MET A 74 4.90 4.19 5.21
N THR A 75 4.23 5.20 4.66
CA THR A 75 3.52 5.08 3.38
C THR A 75 4.42 5.25 2.14
N THR A 76 5.69 5.60 2.30
CA THR A 76 6.58 5.98 1.18
C THR A 76 7.93 5.28 1.21
N ALA A 77 8.60 5.18 2.36
CA ALA A 77 9.95 4.65 2.50
C ALA A 77 9.98 3.13 2.73
N LEU A 78 9.12 2.62 3.59
CA LEU A 78 9.10 1.19 3.93
C LEU A 78 8.74 0.25 2.75
N PRO A 79 7.79 0.59 1.86
CA PRO A 79 7.48 -0.21 0.67
C PRO A 79 8.67 -0.39 -0.27
N SER A 80 9.61 0.57 -0.29
CA SER A 80 10.71 0.59 -1.26
C SER A 80 11.85 -0.41 -0.96
N THR A 81 11.81 -1.08 0.20
CA THR A 81 12.92 -1.94 0.67
C THR A 81 12.52 -3.33 1.18
N SER A 82 11.22 -3.65 1.27
CA SER A 82 10.74 -5.00 1.61
C SER A 82 10.22 -5.71 0.36
N SER A 83 10.60 -6.97 0.19
CA SER A 83 10.06 -7.88 -0.82
C SER A 83 9.32 -9.06 -0.19
N GLU A 84 9.05 -9.00 1.12
CA GLU A 84 8.35 -10.07 1.82
C GLU A 84 6.86 -10.00 1.50
N PHE A 85 6.25 -11.17 1.31
CA PHE A 85 4.81 -11.28 1.10
C PHE A 85 4.03 -10.73 2.29
N ARG A 86 4.46 -11.06 3.52
CA ARG A 86 3.82 -10.63 4.77
C ARG A 86 4.88 -10.35 5.83
N ARG A 87 4.80 -9.20 6.50
CA ARG A 87 5.64 -8.86 7.66
C ARG A 87 4.81 -8.14 8.70
N VAL A 88 4.68 -8.74 9.88
CA VAL A 88 4.14 -8.05 11.04
C VAL A 88 5.12 -6.95 11.46
N LEU A 89 4.62 -5.72 11.62
CA LEU A 89 5.41 -4.57 12.07
C LEU A 89 5.21 -4.30 13.56
N TRP A 90 3.99 -4.52 14.06
CA TRP A 90 3.62 -4.30 15.45
C TRP A 90 2.31 -5.01 15.80
N THR A 91 2.23 -5.59 17.00
CA THR A 91 1.01 -6.20 17.55
C THR A 91 0.66 -5.56 18.89
N GLY A 92 -0.52 -4.94 18.96
CA GLY A 92 -1.09 -4.34 20.15
C GLY A 92 -1.94 -5.28 20.99
N LEU A 93 -2.73 -4.70 21.91
CA LEU A 93 -3.78 -5.42 22.63
C LEU A 93 -5.05 -5.60 21.79
N TYR A 94 -5.30 -4.71 20.83
CA TYR A 94 -6.55 -4.65 20.07
C TYR A 94 -6.36 -4.58 18.56
N SER A 95 -5.13 -4.44 18.08
CA SER A 95 -4.85 -4.33 16.65
C SER A 95 -3.46 -4.80 16.28
N GLN A 96 -3.27 -5.15 15.01
CA GLN A 96 -1.99 -5.55 14.44
C GLN A 96 -1.74 -4.83 13.14
N VAL A 97 -0.51 -4.35 12.94
CA VAL A 97 -0.07 -3.66 11.72
C VAL A 97 0.86 -4.58 10.95
N VAL A 98 0.53 -4.81 9.68
CA VAL A 98 1.26 -5.73 8.78
C VAL A 98 1.56 -5.01 7.46
N LEU A 99 2.77 -5.21 6.94
CA LEU A 99 3.17 -4.83 5.59
C LEU A 99 3.05 -6.04 4.67
N MET A 100 2.47 -5.86 3.49
CA MET A 100 2.36 -6.91 2.48
C MET A 100 2.83 -6.43 1.11
N THR A 101 3.50 -7.33 0.39
CA THR A 101 3.90 -7.14 -1.01
C THR A 101 3.34 -8.28 -1.86
N VAL A 102 2.43 -7.95 -2.77
CA VAL A 102 1.86 -8.91 -3.70
C VAL A 102 2.59 -8.80 -5.05
N PRO A 103 3.26 -9.87 -5.52
CA PRO A 103 3.98 -9.84 -6.79
C PRO A 103 3.03 -9.61 -7.97
N VAL A 104 3.59 -9.22 -9.12
CA VAL A 104 2.81 -9.01 -10.36
C VAL A 104 2.07 -10.29 -10.73
N GLY A 105 0.76 -10.19 -10.93
CA GLY A 105 -0.12 -11.33 -11.22
C GLY A 105 -0.43 -12.24 -10.04
N GLY A 106 0.08 -11.94 -8.85
CA GLY A 106 -0.24 -12.65 -7.61
C GLY A 106 -1.46 -12.09 -6.89
N ASP A 107 -1.79 -12.73 -5.77
CA ASP A 107 -2.88 -12.37 -4.88
C ASP A 107 -2.49 -12.60 -3.41
N ILE A 108 -3.34 -12.13 -2.49
CA ILE A 108 -3.17 -12.37 -1.05
C ILE A 108 -3.70 -13.75 -0.62
N GLY A 109 -4.64 -14.33 -1.36
CA GLY A 109 -5.49 -15.43 -0.94
C GLY A 109 -6.91 -14.94 -0.65
N GLU A 110 -7.89 -15.80 -0.94
CA GLU A 110 -9.29 -15.60 -0.60
C GLU A 110 -9.52 -16.03 0.85
N GLU A 111 -10.13 -15.17 1.66
CA GLU A 111 -10.28 -15.41 3.11
C GLU A 111 -11.64 -14.96 3.67
N ILE A 112 -12.03 -15.56 4.79
CA ILE A 112 -13.08 -15.12 5.71
C ILE A 112 -12.55 -15.25 7.15
N HIS A 113 -12.14 -14.13 7.75
CA HIS A 113 -11.68 -14.11 9.14
C HIS A 113 -12.68 -13.39 10.06
N THR A 114 -12.46 -13.54 11.37
CA THR A 114 -13.36 -13.03 12.42
C THR A 114 -12.99 -11.64 12.92
N VAL A 115 -12.07 -10.95 12.24
CA VAL A 115 -11.57 -9.63 12.61
C VAL A 115 -11.96 -8.59 11.57
N ASP A 116 -11.99 -7.31 11.96
CA ASP A 116 -12.03 -6.24 10.95
C ASP A 116 -10.63 -6.05 10.36
N GLN A 117 -10.56 -5.80 9.06
CA GLN A 117 -9.31 -5.55 8.36
C GLN A 117 -9.37 -4.25 7.54
N ILE A 118 -8.36 -3.39 7.69
CA ILE A 118 -8.28 -2.10 6.98
C ILE A 118 -6.99 -2.08 6.16
N LEU A 119 -7.10 -2.00 4.84
CA LEU A 119 -5.98 -2.07 3.91
C LEU A 119 -5.75 -0.71 3.26
N THR A 120 -4.53 -0.18 3.38
CA THR A 120 -4.11 1.08 2.73
C THR A 120 -3.05 0.78 1.68
N PHE A 121 -3.36 1.10 0.42
CA PHE A 121 -2.49 0.82 -0.72
C PHE A 121 -1.48 1.95 -0.93
N THR A 122 -0.22 1.59 -1.12
CA THR A 122 0.90 2.54 -1.21
C THR A 122 1.70 2.43 -2.51
N SER A 123 1.57 1.32 -3.24
CA SER A 123 2.15 1.12 -4.56
C SER A 123 1.29 0.16 -5.38
N GLY A 124 1.44 0.23 -6.70
CA GLY A 124 0.80 -0.69 -7.64
C GLY A 124 -0.68 -0.40 -7.90
N THR A 125 -1.29 -1.30 -8.65
CA THR A 125 -2.73 -1.28 -8.96
C THR A 125 -3.27 -2.70 -8.81
N GLY A 126 -4.45 -2.84 -8.23
CA GLY A 126 -5.06 -4.13 -7.95
C GLY A 126 -6.56 -4.15 -8.13
N LEU A 127 -7.13 -5.31 -7.88
CA LEU A 127 -8.56 -5.54 -7.78
C LEU A 127 -8.88 -6.03 -6.36
N ALA A 128 -9.68 -5.26 -5.63
CA ALA A 128 -10.29 -5.70 -4.38
C ALA A 128 -11.61 -6.38 -4.70
N GLN A 129 -11.82 -7.57 -4.17
CA GLN A 129 -13.08 -8.30 -4.21
C GLN A 129 -13.52 -8.46 -2.76
N VAL A 130 -14.60 -7.80 -2.34
CA VAL A 130 -15.05 -7.78 -0.94
C VAL A 130 -16.56 -7.93 -0.90
N GLY A 131 -17.07 -8.97 -0.23
CA GLY A 131 -18.51 -9.18 -0.06
C GLY A 131 -19.29 -9.31 -1.37
N GLY A 132 -18.63 -9.71 -2.47
CA GLY A 132 -19.23 -9.80 -3.80
C GLY A 132 -19.15 -8.50 -4.63
N GLU A 133 -18.60 -7.42 -4.07
CA GLU A 133 -18.29 -6.19 -4.82
C GLU A 133 -16.85 -6.20 -5.32
N GLU A 134 -16.63 -5.63 -6.52
CA GLU A 134 -15.30 -5.48 -7.10
C GLU A 134 -14.94 -4.00 -7.23
N GLN A 135 -13.73 -3.63 -6.79
CA GLN A 135 -13.21 -2.28 -6.88
C GLN A 135 -11.75 -2.27 -7.32
N LYS A 136 -11.44 -1.48 -8.35
CA LYS A 136 -10.04 -1.22 -8.72
C LYS A 136 -9.41 -0.31 -7.67
N VAL A 137 -8.22 -0.68 -7.21
CA VAL A 137 -7.46 0.05 -6.18
C VAL A 137 -6.09 0.44 -6.72
N LYS A 138 -5.56 1.55 -6.21
CA LYS A 138 -4.20 2.06 -6.50
C LYS A 138 -3.61 2.72 -5.26
N ALA A 139 -2.34 3.12 -5.35
CA ALA A 139 -1.69 3.92 -4.31
C ALA A 139 -2.54 5.12 -3.88
N GLY A 140 -2.73 5.27 -2.56
CA GLY A 140 -3.55 6.29 -1.93
C GLY A 140 -5.00 5.86 -1.64
N ASP A 141 -5.46 4.73 -2.18
CA ASP A 141 -6.78 4.19 -1.87
C ASP A 141 -6.75 3.36 -0.57
N MET A 142 -7.92 3.19 0.05
CA MET A 142 -8.13 2.38 1.25
C MET A 142 -9.36 1.49 1.08
N VAL A 143 -9.30 0.26 1.59
CA VAL A 143 -10.42 -0.69 1.63
C VAL A 143 -10.61 -1.18 3.06
N ILE A 144 -11.87 -1.31 3.48
CA ILE A 144 -12.25 -1.85 4.78
C ILE A 144 -13.01 -3.16 4.52
N VAL A 145 -12.59 -4.22 5.19
CA VAL A 145 -13.22 -5.54 5.19
C VAL A 145 -13.81 -5.77 6.58
N PRO A 146 -15.14 -5.74 6.74
CA PRO A 146 -15.78 -6.09 7.99
C PRO A 146 -15.60 -7.57 8.32
N THR A 147 -15.56 -7.90 9.61
CA THR A 147 -15.53 -9.27 10.12
C THR A 147 -16.57 -10.18 9.43
N GLY A 148 -16.16 -11.42 9.13
CA GLY A 148 -17.01 -12.42 8.47
C GLY A 148 -17.29 -12.14 6.99
N THR A 149 -16.63 -11.13 6.39
CA THR A 149 -16.80 -10.80 4.98
C THR A 149 -15.77 -11.52 4.14
N LYS A 150 -16.24 -12.26 3.13
CA LYS A 150 -15.36 -12.88 2.13
C LYS A 150 -14.61 -11.82 1.33
N HIS A 151 -13.29 -11.96 1.22
CA HIS A 151 -12.47 -10.99 0.52
C HIS A 151 -11.23 -11.60 -0.16
N GLN A 152 -10.76 -10.93 -1.21
CA GLN A 152 -9.50 -11.23 -1.90
C GLN A 152 -8.94 -9.96 -2.54
N PHE A 153 -7.61 -9.88 -2.67
CA PHE A 153 -6.92 -8.78 -3.32
C PHE A 153 -5.93 -9.31 -4.35
N LEU A 154 -6.10 -8.91 -5.60
CA LEU A 154 -5.30 -9.36 -6.72
C LEU A 154 -4.44 -8.21 -7.26
N ASN A 155 -3.18 -8.49 -7.55
CA ASN A 155 -2.32 -7.55 -8.29
C ASN A 155 -2.59 -7.68 -9.79
N THR A 156 -3.30 -6.68 -10.34
CA THR A 156 -3.65 -6.61 -11.76
C THR A 156 -2.75 -5.63 -12.54
N GLY A 157 -1.78 -5.02 -11.86
CA GLY A 157 -0.86 -4.03 -12.41
C GLY A 157 0.47 -4.60 -12.88
N PRO A 158 1.30 -3.76 -13.53
CA PRO A 158 2.64 -4.14 -14.00
C PRO A 158 3.74 -4.00 -12.92
N THR A 159 3.37 -3.64 -11.68
CA THR A 159 4.31 -3.41 -10.57
C THR A 159 3.76 -4.08 -9.30
N PRO A 160 4.60 -4.40 -8.30
CA PRO A 160 4.13 -4.96 -7.04
C PRO A 160 3.06 -4.08 -6.38
N LEU A 161 2.00 -4.72 -5.91
CA LEU A 161 0.95 -4.10 -5.10
C LEU A 161 1.43 -4.13 -3.66
N ILE A 162 1.71 -2.95 -3.09
CA ILE A 162 2.22 -2.82 -1.72
C ILE A 162 1.19 -2.12 -0.88
N LEU A 163 0.92 -2.68 0.30
CA LEU A 163 -0.07 -2.17 1.22
C LEU A 163 0.33 -2.40 2.67
N TYR A 164 -0.26 -1.59 3.54
CA TYR A 164 -0.32 -1.84 4.96
C TYR A 164 -1.72 -2.31 5.30
N THR A 165 -1.82 -3.29 6.18
CA THR A 165 -3.09 -3.72 6.71
C THR A 165 -3.11 -3.62 8.23
N VAL A 166 -4.25 -3.21 8.77
CA VAL A 166 -4.56 -3.22 10.19
C VAL A 166 -5.63 -4.26 10.44
N TYR A 167 -5.30 -5.28 11.22
CA TYR A 167 -6.28 -6.23 11.76
C TYR A 167 -6.74 -5.76 13.15
N SER A 168 -8.00 -5.98 13.49
CA SER A 168 -8.56 -5.71 14.82
C SER A 168 -9.58 -6.78 15.24
N PRO A 169 -9.26 -7.71 16.16
CA PRO A 169 -7.96 -7.93 16.84
C PRO A 169 -6.84 -8.44 15.90
N ALA A 170 -5.69 -8.82 16.45
CA ALA A 170 -4.59 -9.34 15.64
C ALA A 170 -4.95 -10.66 14.96
N GLU A 171 -4.41 -10.89 13.77
CA GLU A 171 -4.67 -12.11 12.99
C GLU A 171 -3.47 -13.06 13.02
N HIS A 172 -2.25 -12.52 12.91
CA HIS A 172 -1.04 -13.31 12.73
C HIS A 172 -0.20 -13.38 14.01
N SER A 173 0.73 -14.34 14.05
CA SER A 173 1.75 -14.41 15.09
C SER A 173 2.54 -13.10 15.17
N ALA A 174 2.88 -12.67 16.38
CA ALA A 174 3.49 -11.36 16.62
C ALA A 174 4.84 -11.17 15.91
N THR A 175 5.50 -12.27 15.52
CA THR A 175 6.82 -12.24 14.88
C THR A 175 6.81 -12.68 13.42
N THR A 176 5.63 -12.77 12.80
CA THR A 176 5.47 -13.31 11.45
C THR A 176 6.21 -12.49 10.39
N VAL A 177 7.00 -13.22 9.61
CA VAL A 177 7.68 -12.76 8.39
C VAL A 177 7.64 -13.88 7.38
N HIS A 178 6.76 -13.77 6.38
CA HIS A 178 6.65 -14.71 5.27
C HIS A 178 7.27 -14.10 4.02
N LYS A 179 8.26 -14.77 3.45
CA LYS A 179 8.92 -14.31 2.23
C LYS A 179 8.04 -14.52 1.01
N THR A 180 7.26 -15.61 1.00
CA THR A 180 6.34 -15.93 -0.09
C THR A 180 4.96 -16.26 0.44
N LYS A 181 3.97 -16.28 -0.46
CA LYS A 181 2.60 -16.67 -0.14
C LYS A 181 2.54 -18.13 0.34
N GLU A 182 3.26 -19.01 -0.34
CA GLU A 182 3.30 -20.44 -0.04
C GLU A 182 3.87 -20.74 1.35
N GLU A 183 4.84 -19.93 1.80
CA GLU A 183 5.32 -19.99 3.18
C GLU A 183 4.19 -19.61 4.14
N GLY A 184 3.51 -18.49 3.91
CA GLY A 184 2.42 -18.03 4.75
C GLY A 184 1.25 -19.01 4.83
N ASP A 185 0.75 -19.47 3.67
CA ASP A 185 -0.34 -20.46 3.59
C ASP A 185 0.01 -21.74 4.39
N LYS A 186 1.26 -22.19 4.29
CA LYS A 186 1.73 -23.37 5.01
C LYS A 186 1.81 -23.15 6.52
N GLU A 187 2.33 -22.01 6.97
CA GLU A 187 2.41 -21.73 8.41
C GLU A 187 1.02 -21.59 9.04
N GLU A 188 0.06 -21.04 8.29
CA GLU A 188 -1.33 -20.94 8.69
C GLU A 188 -2.00 -22.31 8.79
N GLU A 189 -1.85 -23.17 7.76
CA GLU A 189 -2.38 -24.55 7.78
C GLU A 189 -1.79 -25.38 8.93
N GLU A 190 -0.51 -25.17 9.26
CA GLU A 190 0.17 -25.85 10.37
C GLU A 190 -0.12 -25.23 11.75
N GLY A 191 -0.92 -24.15 11.82
CA GLY A 191 -1.25 -23.44 13.06
C GLY A 191 -0.04 -22.75 13.71
N ARG A 192 0.97 -22.39 12.92
CA ARG A 192 2.19 -21.70 13.36
C ARG A 192 2.10 -20.17 13.25
N ASP A 193 1.09 -19.65 12.57
CA ASP A 193 0.83 -18.21 12.39
C ASP A 193 -0.34 -17.69 13.25
N GLU A 194 -0.46 -18.18 14.48
CA GLU A 194 -1.57 -17.82 15.37
C GLU A 194 -1.32 -16.51 16.15
N PRO A 195 -2.34 -15.67 16.35
CA PRO A 195 -2.17 -14.40 17.04
C PRO A 195 -1.87 -14.62 18.52
N PRO A 196 -1.08 -13.73 19.14
CA PRO A 196 -0.71 -13.90 20.53
C PRO A 196 -1.92 -13.68 21.45
N VAL A 197 -2.04 -14.49 22.51
CA VAL A 197 -3.17 -14.47 23.46
C VAL A 197 -3.47 -13.08 24.03
N TRP A 198 -2.47 -12.22 24.24
CA TRP A 198 -2.71 -10.87 24.77
C TRP A 198 -3.50 -9.96 23.81
N SER A 199 -3.44 -10.24 22.51
CA SER A 199 -4.12 -9.46 21.48
C SER A 199 -5.58 -9.88 21.26
N GLN A 200 -5.99 -10.98 21.88
CA GLN A 200 -7.33 -11.58 21.76
C GLN A 200 -8.23 -11.29 22.97
N ARG A 201 -7.71 -10.55 23.96
CA ARG A 201 -8.44 -10.23 25.19
C ARG A 201 -9.43 -9.10 24.95
N SER A 202 -10.59 -9.20 25.58
CA SER A 202 -11.56 -8.13 25.66
C SER A 202 -11.00 -6.89 26.38
N LYS A 203 -11.73 -5.78 26.28
CA LYS A 203 -11.42 -4.58 27.06
C LYS A 203 -11.44 -4.87 28.56
N THR A 204 -12.49 -5.53 29.05
CA THR A 204 -12.67 -5.86 30.47
C THR A 204 -11.53 -6.71 31.03
N GLU A 205 -11.12 -7.78 30.33
CA GLU A 205 -9.99 -8.61 30.77
C GLU A 205 -8.66 -7.84 30.84
N ASN A 206 -8.47 -6.86 29.95
CA ASN A 206 -7.29 -6.01 29.96
C ASN A 206 -7.34 -4.94 31.06
N GLU A 207 -8.52 -4.40 31.39
CA GLU A 207 -8.72 -3.49 32.52
C GLU A 207 -8.51 -4.21 33.86
N GLU A 208 -9.12 -5.39 34.04
CA GLU A 208 -8.93 -6.24 35.23
C GLU A 208 -7.46 -6.69 35.38
N GLY A 209 -6.79 -6.91 34.26
CA GLY A 209 -5.36 -7.22 34.20
C GLY A 209 -4.42 -6.02 34.39
N GLY A 210 -4.94 -4.80 34.55
CA GLY A 210 -4.16 -3.56 34.72
C GLY A 210 -3.34 -3.16 33.48
N LEU A 211 -3.68 -3.69 32.30
CA LEU A 211 -3.04 -3.36 31.02
C LEU A 211 -3.69 -2.14 30.36
N VAL A 212 -4.94 -1.85 30.72
CA VAL A 212 -5.67 -0.65 30.35
C VAL A 212 -6.15 0.02 31.63
N GLY A 213 -5.95 1.33 31.71
CA GLY A 213 -6.33 2.17 32.86
C GLY A 213 -7.45 3.13 32.53
#